data_AF-A0A7J8XBD2-F1
#
_entry.id   AF-A0A7J8XBD2-F1
#
_cell.length_a   1.000
_cell.length_b   1.000
_cell.length_c   1.000
_cell.angle_alpha   90.00
_cell.angle_beta   90.00
_cell.angle_gamma   90.00
#
_symmetry.space_group_name_H-M   'P 1'
#
loop_
_entity.id
_entity.type
_entity.pdbx_description
1 polymer ?
#
loop_
_entity_poly.entity_id
_entity_poly.type
_entity_poly.pdbx_seq_one_letter_code
_entity_poly.pdbx_strand_id
1 'polypeptide(L)'
;MVEPKCPHLKNTVFRLIEEFKSLKELKQIHAHIITSPKLPKPHQEYLITRLLFASALSESGSLCYATSVFKFIKNPTLSVYNIMIRAYASKISGAYNTHNLKSFILFKQMLFNGISPDCITFPFVIKECAIRLDSRVGCSIHGEAIKFGLFSDVYVQNSLVNFYSECGFLNSARKLFDEMLKRDIVSWNSMIIGYLRGGNLEMALELFRSMETRNIITWNSMITGFVQGGRGKEALQLFHEMQNSSNDKVKPDKITIASVLSACAYLGAIDHGKWIHGYLRRSGIECDVVIGTALVDMYGKCGSVERAYEVFKEMPKRDTLAWTAIISTFALHGYSKEAFDTFKEMEAVLVKPNHVTFLGLLSACAHSGMVEKARWCFDMMKRVYSVEPQLHHYASMVDVLSRAGLFEEVGELVRSMPMEPDVFVWGALLGGCKIHGNLVLGERVAQYLIGLEPRNHASYINLCEIYAKAGRFDDAKRIRALMKERGIRKEVAGCSLIEVDGLVLEFSVEGWPVPVTDEIVLVLNLFNNEIKGEGTMHYCNGILLDSEK
;
A
#
# COMPACT_ATOMS: atom_id res chain seq x y z
N MET A 1 -31.18 0.34 61.15
CA MET A 1 -30.63 -0.56 60.11
C MET A 1 -31.67 -0.73 59.02
N VAL A 2 -31.49 -0.12 57.85
CA VAL A 2 -31.69 -0.72 56.52
C VAL A 2 -30.95 0.20 55.54
N GLU A 3 -29.77 -0.22 55.06
CA GLU A 3 -29.10 0.41 53.93
C GLU A 3 -30.00 0.31 52.68
N PRO A 4 -30.20 1.38 51.90
CA PRO A 4 -31.12 1.33 50.78
C PRO A 4 -30.48 0.62 49.57
N LYS A 5 -31.31 -0.15 48.85
CA LYS A 5 -31.09 -0.91 47.60
C LYS A 5 -30.53 -0.07 46.42
N CYS A 6 -29.40 0.61 46.59
CA CYS A 6 -28.79 1.52 45.61
C CYS A 6 -27.78 0.87 44.62
N PRO A 7 -27.04 -0.21 44.96
CA PRO A 7 -26.07 -0.83 44.04
C PRO A 7 -26.71 -1.41 42.77
N HIS A 8 -27.91 -1.98 42.88
CA HIS A 8 -28.59 -2.62 41.77
C HIS A 8 -28.93 -1.65 40.64
N LEU A 9 -29.44 -0.45 40.96
CA LEU A 9 -29.85 0.51 39.91
C LEU A 9 -28.64 1.05 39.12
N LYS A 10 -27.54 1.40 39.81
CA LYS A 10 -26.29 1.83 39.17
C LYS A 10 -25.77 0.75 38.23
N ASN A 11 -25.70 -0.50 38.69
CA ASN A 11 -25.16 -1.61 37.91
C ASN A 11 -26.06 -1.96 36.72
N THR A 12 -27.38 -1.86 36.86
CA THR A 12 -28.32 -2.05 35.75
C THR A 12 -28.15 -0.98 34.68
N VAL A 13 -28.12 0.30 35.05
CA VAL A 13 -27.90 1.39 34.07
C VAL A 13 -26.54 1.25 33.40
N PHE A 14 -25.51 0.85 34.15
CA PHE A 14 -24.19 0.60 33.60
C PHE A 14 -24.20 -0.51 32.53
N ARG A 15 -24.87 -1.65 32.77
CA ARG A 15 -25.02 -2.71 31.76
C ARG A 15 -25.75 -2.23 30.52
N LEU A 16 -26.81 -1.44 30.69
CA LEU A 16 -27.53 -0.85 29.55
C LEU A 16 -26.65 0.09 28.70
N ILE A 17 -25.67 0.77 29.32
CA ILE A 17 -24.68 1.57 28.58
C ILE A 17 -23.72 0.67 27.78
N GLU A 18 -23.38 -0.52 28.27
CA GLU A 18 -22.47 -1.45 27.57
C GLU A 18 -23.17 -2.23 26.46
N GLU A 19 -24.47 -2.48 26.58
CA GLU A 19 -25.25 -3.30 25.64
C GLU A 19 -26.07 -2.48 24.62
N PHE A 20 -25.87 -1.16 24.56
CA PHE A 20 -26.66 -0.29 23.69
C PHE A 20 -26.43 -0.62 22.20
N LYS A 21 -27.52 -0.64 21.43
CA LYS A 21 -27.50 -0.96 19.99
C LYS A 21 -27.70 0.27 19.13
N SER A 22 -28.22 1.35 19.70
CA SER A 22 -28.50 2.58 18.93
C SER A 22 -28.27 3.85 19.74
N LEU A 23 -27.97 4.94 19.02
CA LEU A 23 -27.89 6.28 19.62
C LEU A 23 -29.19 6.71 20.31
N LYS A 24 -30.34 6.19 19.86
CA LYS A 24 -31.65 6.47 20.47
C LYS A 24 -31.73 5.89 21.89
N GLU A 25 -31.31 4.64 22.07
CA GLU A 25 -31.24 4.00 23.39
C GLU A 25 -30.29 4.76 24.30
N LEU A 26 -29.11 5.14 23.80
CA LEU A 26 -28.13 5.89 24.59
C LEU A 26 -28.67 7.25 25.07
N LYS A 27 -29.47 7.94 24.24
CA LYS A 27 -30.17 9.17 24.63
C LYS A 27 -31.23 8.94 25.70
N GLN A 28 -31.97 7.83 25.64
CA GLN A 28 -32.95 7.46 26.66
C GLN A 28 -32.26 7.14 27.99
N ILE A 29 -31.16 6.40 27.95
CA ILE A 29 -30.34 6.10 29.12
C ILE A 29 -29.80 7.39 29.75
N HIS A 30 -29.27 8.32 28.94
CA HIS A 30 -28.81 9.62 29.44
C HIS A 30 -29.95 10.39 30.14
N ALA A 31 -31.14 10.45 29.53
CA ALA A 31 -32.30 11.10 30.12
C ALA A 31 -32.68 10.47 31.49
N HIS A 32 -32.61 9.15 31.62
CA HIS A 32 -32.86 8.48 32.90
C HIS A 32 -31.77 8.75 33.95
N ILE A 33 -30.50 8.88 33.55
CA ILE A 33 -29.42 9.22 34.48
C ILE A 33 -29.65 10.61 35.09
N ILE A 34 -30.01 11.60 34.27
CA ILE A 34 -30.17 13.00 34.72
C ILE A 34 -31.48 13.26 35.47
N THR A 35 -32.56 12.50 35.18
CA THR A 35 -33.88 12.72 35.78
C THR A 35 -34.17 11.84 37.00
N SER A 36 -33.38 10.79 37.24
CA SER A 36 -33.66 9.84 38.32
C SER A 36 -33.35 10.41 39.70
N PRO A 37 -34.35 10.57 40.58
CA PRO A 37 -34.14 11.07 41.95
C PRO A 37 -33.48 10.01 42.86
N LYS A 38 -33.43 8.75 42.43
CA LYS A 38 -32.87 7.62 43.19
C LYS A 38 -31.36 7.42 42.95
N LEU A 39 -30.75 8.19 42.06
CA LEU A 39 -29.31 8.13 41.77
C LEU A 39 -28.59 9.28 42.50
N PRO A 40 -27.73 8.99 43.49
CA PRO A 40 -26.86 10.01 44.08
C PRO A 40 -25.95 10.65 43.03
N LYS A 41 -25.60 11.93 43.21
CA LYS A 41 -24.72 12.67 42.28
C LYS A 41 -23.43 11.93 41.89
N PRO A 42 -22.67 11.29 42.81
CA PRO A 42 -21.46 10.56 42.43
C PRO A 42 -21.72 9.38 41.48
N HIS A 43 -22.87 8.72 41.60
CA HIS A 43 -23.27 7.65 40.68
C HIS A 43 -23.68 8.21 39.32
N GLN A 44 -24.34 9.37 39.29
CA GLN A 44 -24.67 10.06 38.04
C GLN A 44 -23.40 10.48 37.30
N GLU A 45 -22.42 11.08 37.98
CA GLU A 45 -21.12 11.48 37.38
C GLU A 45 -20.35 10.29 36.80
N TYR A 46 -20.31 9.17 37.54
CA TYR A 46 -19.71 7.93 37.04
C TYR A 46 -20.43 7.40 35.80
N LEU A 47 -21.77 7.33 35.82
CA LEU A 47 -22.56 6.84 34.69
C LEU A 47 -22.47 7.77 33.47
N ILE A 48 -22.42 9.08 33.67
CA ILE A 48 -22.19 10.07 32.59
C ILE A 48 -20.80 9.86 31.97
N THR A 49 -19.77 9.58 32.77
CA THR A 49 -18.42 9.28 32.25
C THR A 49 -18.42 8.01 31.39
N ARG A 50 -19.11 6.94 31.82
CA ARG A 50 -19.25 5.70 31.04
C ARG A 50 -20.10 5.90 29.78
N LEU A 51 -21.16 6.70 29.87
CA LEU A 51 -21.98 7.08 28.72
C LEU A 51 -21.19 7.91 27.69
N LEU A 52 -20.33 8.81 28.16
CA LEU A 52 -19.40 9.55 27.30
C LEU A 52 -18.42 8.60 26.61
N PHE A 53 -17.84 7.66 27.32
CA PHE A 53 -16.97 6.64 26.73
C PHE A 53 -17.72 5.85 25.63
N ALA A 54 -18.90 5.33 25.95
CA ALA A 54 -19.73 4.57 25.02
C ALA A 54 -20.11 5.40 23.78
N SER A 55 -20.60 6.63 23.98
CA SER A 55 -20.99 7.53 22.88
C SER A 55 -19.83 7.99 22.01
N ALA A 56 -18.65 8.22 22.58
CA ALA A 56 -17.52 8.81 21.86
C ALA A 56 -16.67 7.77 21.12
N LEU A 57 -16.48 6.59 21.72
CA LEU A 57 -15.47 5.61 21.29
C LEU A 57 -16.04 4.28 20.77
N SER A 58 -17.33 4.00 20.95
CA SER A 58 -17.94 2.77 20.40
C SER A 58 -18.37 2.97 18.94
N GLU A 59 -18.40 1.88 18.16
CA GLU A 59 -18.81 1.89 16.75
C GLU A 59 -20.24 2.43 16.55
N SER A 60 -21.16 2.05 17.45
CA SER A 60 -22.56 2.52 17.48
C SER A 60 -22.74 3.93 18.09
N GLY A 61 -21.65 4.57 18.53
CA GLY A 61 -21.63 5.87 19.19
C GLY A 61 -21.70 7.07 18.24
N SER A 62 -21.92 8.27 18.80
CA SER A 62 -21.89 9.54 18.08
C SER A 62 -20.99 10.55 18.79
N LEU A 63 -19.90 10.96 18.13
CA LEU A 63 -18.98 11.97 18.66
C LEU A 63 -19.67 13.35 18.79
N CYS A 64 -20.60 13.68 17.89
CA CYS A 64 -21.42 14.88 18.00
C CYS A 64 -22.26 14.85 19.28
N TYR A 65 -22.90 13.72 19.58
CA TYR A 65 -23.67 13.55 20.80
C TYR A 65 -22.79 13.61 22.06
N ALA A 66 -21.65 12.90 22.06
CA ALA A 66 -20.69 12.96 23.16
C ALA A 66 -20.23 14.39 23.44
N THR A 67 -20.02 15.18 22.38
CA THR A 67 -19.66 16.60 22.50
C THR A 67 -20.76 17.44 23.14
N SER A 68 -22.02 17.17 22.80
CA SER A 68 -23.16 17.81 23.46
C SER A 68 -23.19 17.45 24.94
N VAL A 69 -23.06 16.17 25.30
CA VAL A 69 -23.02 15.71 26.70
C VAL A 69 -21.88 16.37 27.48
N PHE A 70 -20.68 16.43 26.89
CA PHE A 70 -19.51 17.07 27.50
C PHE A 70 -19.76 18.55 27.85
N LYS A 71 -20.42 19.31 26.96
CA LYS A 71 -20.75 20.72 27.21
C LYS A 71 -21.70 20.95 28.40
N PHE A 72 -22.49 19.94 28.79
CA PHE A 72 -23.38 20.04 29.94
C PHE A 72 -22.70 19.73 31.29
N ILE A 73 -21.46 19.22 31.26
CA ILE A 73 -20.70 18.92 32.48
C ILE A 73 -20.04 20.21 32.97
N LYS A 74 -20.50 20.73 34.11
CA LYS A 74 -20.00 21.99 34.69
C LYS A 74 -18.53 21.90 35.13
N ASN A 75 -18.14 20.78 35.74
CA ASN A 75 -16.78 20.54 36.24
C ASN A 75 -16.25 19.22 35.65
N PRO A 76 -15.74 19.22 34.41
CA PRO A 76 -15.24 18.00 33.79
C PRO A 76 -13.98 17.49 34.51
N THR A 77 -13.91 16.19 34.74
CA THR A 77 -12.73 15.54 35.35
C THR A 77 -11.67 15.20 34.29
N LEU A 78 -10.46 14.88 34.73
CA LEU A 78 -9.38 14.38 33.85
C LEU A 78 -9.83 13.22 32.97
N SER A 79 -10.59 12.27 33.52
CA SER A 79 -11.11 11.11 32.78
C SER A 79 -12.04 11.53 31.64
N VAL A 80 -12.89 12.53 31.87
CA VAL A 80 -13.81 13.06 30.86
C VAL A 80 -13.04 13.79 29.74
N TYR A 81 -12.02 14.59 30.10
CA TYR A 81 -11.11 15.18 29.11
C TYR A 81 -10.37 14.13 28.29
N ASN A 82 -9.78 13.12 28.93
CA ASN A 82 -9.05 12.05 28.26
C ASN A 82 -9.93 11.27 27.27
N ILE A 83 -11.19 10.97 27.62
CA ILE A 83 -12.15 10.34 26.69
C ILE A 83 -12.38 11.21 25.46
N MET A 84 -12.65 12.49 25.64
CA MET A 84 -12.95 13.40 24.53
C MET A 84 -11.72 13.66 23.66
N ILE A 85 -10.54 13.90 24.26
CA ILE A 85 -9.27 14.08 23.55
C ILE A 85 -8.97 12.82 22.72
N ARG A 86 -9.07 11.62 23.32
CA ARG A 86 -8.90 10.34 22.62
C ARG A 86 -9.86 10.20 21.45
N ALA A 87 -11.14 10.51 21.66
CA ALA A 87 -12.16 10.37 20.64
C ALA A 87 -11.95 11.33 19.45
N TYR A 88 -11.54 12.56 19.74
CA TYR A 88 -11.20 13.53 18.70
C TYR A 88 -9.93 13.13 17.95
N ALA A 89 -8.86 12.75 18.65
CA ALA A 89 -7.61 12.32 18.03
C ALA A 89 -7.75 11.02 17.20
N SER A 90 -8.65 10.12 17.60
CA SER A 90 -8.85 8.83 16.91
C SER A 90 -9.70 8.94 15.63
N LYS A 91 -10.52 9.98 15.48
CA LYS A 91 -11.41 10.15 14.31
C LYS A 91 -10.82 11.01 13.19
N ILE A 92 -9.52 11.30 13.23
CA ILE A 92 -8.82 12.09 12.21
C ILE A 92 -8.58 11.28 10.93
N SER A 93 -8.80 9.96 10.94
CA SER A 93 -8.54 9.03 9.84
C SER A 93 -9.52 9.09 8.65
N GLY A 94 -10.15 10.24 8.38
CA GLY A 94 -11.07 10.44 7.26
C GLY A 94 -10.74 11.70 6.48
N ALA A 95 -10.55 11.57 5.17
CA ALA A 95 -9.98 12.53 4.21
C ALA A 95 -10.71 13.89 4.03
N TYR A 96 -11.52 14.38 4.97
CA TYR A 96 -12.27 15.64 4.83
C TYR A 96 -12.39 16.51 6.09
N ASN A 97 -11.54 16.37 7.11
CA ASN A 97 -11.57 17.27 8.28
C ASN A 97 -10.19 17.80 8.67
N THR A 98 -9.53 18.51 7.75
CA THR A 98 -8.23 19.15 7.94
C THR A 98 -8.20 20.26 9.01
N HIS A 99 -9.35 20.70 9.54
CA HIS A 99 -9.46 21.82 10.48
C HIS A 99 -9.93 21.52 11.91
N ASN A 100 -10.15 20.25 12.29
CA ASN A 100 -10.72 19.98 13.60
C ASN A 100 -9.67 19.82 14.72
N LEU A 101 -9.03 20.92 15.16
CA LEU A 101 -8.05 20.98 16.27
C LEU A 101 -8.70 20.78 17.67
N LYS A 102 -9.81 20.06 17.74
CA LYS A 102 -10.62 19.96 18.97
C LYS A 102 -9.91 19.23 20.10
N SER A 103 -9.03 18.27 19.83
CA SER A 103 -8.27 17.64 20.91
C SER A 103 -7.31 18.64 21.57
N PHE A 104 -6.62 19.49 20.78
CA PHE A 104 -5.77 20.56 21.30
C PHE A 104 -6.56 21.64 22.03
N ILE A 105 -7.75 21.99 21.54
CA ILE A 105 -8.64 22.93 22.23
C ILE A 105 -9.04 22.37 23.60
N LEU A 106 -9.44 21.10 23.65
CA LEU A 106 -9.78 20.44 24.91
C LEU A 106 -8.58 20.31 25.84
N PHE A 107 -7.39 20.02 25.31
CA PHE A 107 -6.15 19.98 26.08
C PHE A 107 -5.83 21.35 26.70
N LYS A 108 -5.93 22.44 25.92
CA LYS A 108 -5.75 23.80 26.45
C LYS A 108 -6.83 24.17 27.47
N GLN A 109 -8.08 23.78 27.23
CA GLN A 109 -9.18 24.01 28.18
C GLN A 109 -8.96 23.25 29.49
N MET A 110 -8.45 22.03 29.43
CA MET A 110 -8.10 21.22 30.60
C MET A 110 -7.03 21.94 31.45
N LEU A 111 -5.96 22.43 30.80
CA LEU A 111 -4.90 23.20 31.45
C LEU A 111 -5.43 24.51 32.06
N PHE A 112 -6.28 25.24 31.34
CA PHE A 112 -6.91 26.47 31.82
C PHE A 112 -7.78 26.24 33.06
N ASN A 113 -8.45 25.08 33.13
CA ASN A 113 -9.24 24.66 34.28
C ASN A 113 -8.39 24.11 35.45
N GLY A 114 -7.06 24.18 35.37
CA GLY A 114 -6.16 23.73 36.42
C GLY A 114 -6.06 22.21 36.55
N ILE A 115 -6.44 21.46 35.52
CA ILE A 115 -6.38 19.99 35.51
C ILE A 115 -5.07 19.57 34.84
N SER A 116 -4.21 18.90 35.60
CA SER A 116 -2.93 18.38 35.09
C SER A 116 -3.14 17.21 34.13
N PRO A 117 -2.45 17.17 32.97
CA PRO A 117 -2.43 16.01 32.08
C PRO A 117 -1.76 14.80 32.74
N ASP A 118 -2.07 13.61 32.25
CA ASP A 118 -1.45 12.35 32.66
C ASP A 118 -0.81 11.60 31.48
N CYS A 119 -0.29 10.40 31.75
CA CYS A 119 0.29 9.50 30.75
C CYS A 119 -0.74 8.97 29.73
N ILE A 120 -2.04 9.23 29.93
CA ILE A 120 -3.11 8.89 28.97
C ILE A 120 -3.42 10.10 28.07
N THR A 121 -3.28 11.34 28.56
CA THR A 121 -3.54 12.54 27.77
C THR A 121 -2.54 12.71 26.62
N PHE A 122 -1.25 12.68 26.93
CA PHE A 122 -0.18 13.02 25.97
C PHE A 122 -0.15 12.11 24.74
N PRO A 123 -0.27 10.77 24.85
CA PRO A 123 -0.27 9.88 23.69
C PRO A 123 -1.25 10.27 22.59
N PHE A 124 -2.47 10.69 22.94
CA PHE A 124 -3.48 11.06 21.95
C PHE A 124 -3.25 12.43 21.32
N VAL A 125 -2.78 13.40 22.09
CA VAL A 125 -2.44 14.73 21.57
C VAL A 125 -1.22 14.65 20.65
N ILE A 126 -0.20 13.86 21.03
CA ILE A 126 0.99 13.59 20.21
C ILE A 126 0.61 12.81 18.94
N LYS A 127 -0.27 11.82 19.06
CA LYS A 127 -0.78 11.06 17.89
C LYS A 127 -1.48 11.98 16.88
N GLU A 128 -2.24 12.98 17.33
CA GLU A 128 -2.81 13.98 16.43
C GLU A 128 -1.72 14.79 15.72
N CYS A 129 -0.67 15.22 16.42
CA CYS A 129 0.48 15.88 15.77
C CYS A 129 1.12 14.98 14.70
N ALA A 130 1.28 13.70 14.99
CA ALA A 130 1.86 12.71 14.08
C ALA A 130 1.02 12.52 12.81
N ILE A 131 -0.30 12.33 12.95
CA ILE A 131 -1.22 12.20 11.81
C ILE A 131 -1.22 13.45 10.93
N ARG A 132 -1.07 14.63 11.54
CA ARG A 132 -1.05 15.92 10.83
C ARG A 132 0.33 16.29 10.28
N LEU A 133 1.38 15.53 10.63
CA LEU A 133 2.77 15.85 10.35
C LEU A 133 3.19 17.24 10.86
N ASP A 134 2.57 17.72 11.94
CA ASP A 134 2.83 19.05 12.52
C ASP A 134 3.99 18.99 13.54
N SER A 135 5.20 19.16 13.03
CA SER A 135 6.43 19.08 13.81
C SER A 135 6.53 20.17 14.89
N ARG A 136 6.03 21.37 14.61
CA ARG A 136 6.12 22.52 15.51
C ARG A 136 5.24 22.32 16.74
N VAL A 137 3.97 21.96 16.54
CA VAL A 137 3.05 21.70 17.65
C VAL A 137 3.50 20.46 18.42
N GLY A 138 3.92 19.40 17.73
CA GLY A 138 4.41 18.19 18.38
C GLY A 138 5.63 18.42 19.28
N CYS A 139 6.62 19.22 18.84
CA CYS A 139 7.75 19.61 19.69
C CYS A 139 7.31 20.45 20.90
N SER A 140 6.31 21.32 20.76
CA SER A 140 5.75 22.06 21.90
C SER A 140 5.08 21.13 22.92
N ILE A 141 4.32 20.13 22.44
CA ILE A 141 3.67 19.14 23.31
C ILE A 141 4.69 18.23 23.98
N HIS A 142 5.77 17.86 23.28
CA HIS A 142 6.91 17.15 23.88
C HIS A 142 7.52 17.96 25.04
N GLY A 143 7.77 19.26 24.85
CA GLY A 143 8.24 20.14 25.93
C GLY A 143 7.29 20.21 27.13
N GLU A 144 5.98 20.26 26.89
CA GLU A 144 4.97 20.18 27.96
C GLU A 144 5.02 18.82 28.68
N ALA A 145 5.18 17.70 27.97
CA ALA A 145 5.29 16.38 28.60
C ALA A 145 6.50 16.29 29.56
N ILE A 146 7.63 16.91 29.20
CA ILE A 146 8.80 17.04 30.07
C ILE A 146 8.47 17.89 31.29
N LYS A 147 7.84 19.05 31.10
CA LYS A 147 7.47 19.97 32.17
C LYS A 147 6.53 19.35 33.22
N PHE A 148 5.62 18.49 32.80
CA PHE A 148 4.73 17.73 33.70
C PHE A 148 5.39 16.47 34.30
N GLY A 149 6.67 16.21 34.01
CA GLY A 149 7.42 15.07 34.57
C GLY A 149 7.02 13.71 33.99
N LEU A 150 6.42 13.68 32.79
CA LEU A 150 5.91 12.46 32.15
C LEU A 150 6.82 11.94 31.04
N PHE A 151 8.03 12.50 30.88
CA PHE A 151 8.97 12.06 29.86
C PHE A 151 9.51 10.64 30.08
N SER A 152 9.54 10.15 31.33
CA SER A 152 9.97 8.78 31.66
C SER A 152 8.87 7.74 31.50
N ASP A 153 7.63 8.15 31.19
CA ASP A 153 6.51 7.23 30.99
C ASP A 153 6.60 6.56 29.61
N VAL A 154 6.55 5.22 29.59
CA VAL A 154 6.73 4.41 28.38
C VAL A 154 5.66 4.71 27.32
N TYR A 155 4.41 5.01 27.71
CA TYR A 155 3.34 5.32 26.74
C TYR A 155 3.58 6.67 26.06
N VAL A 156 4.06 7.65 26.82
CA VAL A 156 4.45 8.97 26.29
C VAL A 156 5.66 8.84 25.37
N GLN A 157 6.71 8.13 25.80
CA GLN A 157 7.91 7.87 24.99
C GLN A 157 7.57 7.13 23.68
N ASN A 158 6.76 6.07 23.74
CA ASN A 158 6.29 5.35 22.55
C ASN A 158 5.57 6.28 21.56
N SER A 159 4.72 7.16 22.07
CA SER A 159 3.98 8.13 21.24
C SER A 159 4.90 9.17 20.61
N LEU A 160 5.94 9.62 21.34
CA LEU A 160 6.96 10.53 20.82
C LEU A 160 7.84 9.88 19.76
N VAL A 161 8.30 8.64 19.97
CA VAL A 161 9.05 7.87 18.97
C VAL A 161 8.25 7.79 17.67
N ASN A 162 6.99 7.35 17.74
CA ASN A 162 6.10 7.30 16.59
C ASN A 162 5.93 8.69 15.93
N PHE A 163 5.71 9.75 16.71
CA PHE A 163 5.56 11.11 16.19
C PHE A 163 6.79 11.58 15.40
N TYR A 164 8.00 11.43 15.96
CA TYR A 164 9.21 11.83 15.26
C TYR A 164 9.46 10.98 14.01
N SER A 165 9.13 9.68 14.05
CA SER A 165 9.20 8.80 12.87
C SER A 165 8.24 9.23 11.76
N GLU A 166 6.97 9.51 12.08
CA GLU A 166 5.97 9.97 11.10
C GLU A 166 6.36 11.31 10.47
N CYS A 167 6.91 12.23 11.26
CA CYS A 167 7.41 13.51 10.77
C CYS A 167 8.75 13.42 10.01
N GLY A 168 9.30 12.21 9.79
CA GLY A 168 10.56 12.00 9.06
C GLY A 168 11.84 12.29 9.86
N PHE A 169 11.74 12.62 11.15
CA PHE A 169 12.89 12.88 12.03
C PHE A 169 13.41 11.58 12.68
N LEU A 170 13.82 10.61 11.86
CA LEU A 170 14.23 9.27 12.32
C LEU A 170 15.39 9.30 13.32
N ASN A 171 16.32 10.23 13.19
CA ASN A 171 17.42 10.39 14.14
C ASN A 171 16.93 10.80 15.54
N SER A 172 15.93 11.68 15.61
CA SER A 172 15.33 12.10 16.88
C SER A 172 14.51 10.96 17.50
N ALA A 173 13.76 10.23 16.67
CA ALA A 173 13.04 9.03 17.11
C ALA A 173 14.00 7.97 17.67
N ARG A 174 15.12 7.74 16.97
CA ARG A 174 16.15 6.79 17.41
C ARG A 174 16.79 7.20 18.73
N LYS A 175 17.17 8.47 18.90
CA LYS A 175 17.72 8.98 20.17
C LYS A 175 16.76 8.75 21.33
N LEU A 176 15.48 9.10 21.15
CA LEU A 176 14.46 8.87 22.17
C LEU A 176 14.33 7.40 22.51
N PHE A 177 14.30 6.54 21.50
CA PHE A 177 14.25 5.09 21.66
C PHE A 177 15.47 4.56 22.44
N ASP A 178 16.68 5.04 22.13
CA ASP A 178 17.93 4.64 22.78
C ASP A 178 18.02 5.14 24.24
N GLU A 179 17.35 6.24 24.58
CA GLU A 179 17.29 6.80 25.95
C GLU A 179 16.21 6.13 26.84
N MET A 180 15.32 5.30 26.27
CA MET A 180 14.29 4.62 27.06
C MET A 180 14.90 3.61 28.04
N LEU A 181 14.64 3.81 29.34
CA LEU A 181 15.09 2.88 30.41
C LEU A 181 14.42 1.50 30.30
N LYS A 182 13.16 1.47 29.88
CA LYS A 182 12.38 0.26 29.67
C LYS A 182 11.69 0.34 28.31
N ARG A 183 12.01 -0.60 27.43
CA ARG A 183 11.37 -0.75 26.13
C ARG A 183 10.38 -1.90 26.19
N ASP A 184 9.16 -1.65 25.74
CA ASP A 184 8.18 -2.70 25.52
C ASP A 184 8.06 -3.02 24.02
N ILE A 185 7.26 -4.01 23.68
CA ILE A 185 7.05 -4.40 22.29
C ILE A 185 6.52 -3.27 21.41
N VAL A 186 5.82 -2.29 22.00
CA VAL A 186 5.31 -1.12 21.30
C VAL A 186 6.44 -0.14 20.99
N SER A 187 7.41 0.05 21.90
CA SER A 187 8.62 0.85 21.66
C SER A 187 9.38 0.32 20.44
N TRP A 188 9.66 -0.99 20.42
CA TRP A 188 10.39 -1.66 19.34
C TRP A 188 9.63 -1.57 18.02
N ASN A 189 8.34 -1.91 18.01
CA ASN A 189 7.51 -1.85 16.81
C ASN A 189 7.42 -0.43 16.23
N SER A 190 7.32 0.59 17.08
CA SER A 190 7.27 2.00 16.64
C SER A 190 8.54 2.39 15.90
N MET A 191 9.71 2.02 16.42
CA MET A 191 10.99 2.33 15.79
C MET A 191 11.22 1.53 14.51
N ILE A 192 10.89 0.23 14.51
CA ILE A 192 10.98 -0.64 13.33
C ILE A 192 10.09 -0.09 12.19
N ILE A 193 8.83 0.21 12.47
CA ILE A 193 7.90 0.78 11.47
C ILE A 193 8.43 2.12 10.94
N GLY A 194 9.02 2.95 11.82
CA GLY A 194 9.69 4.18 11.42
C GLY A 194 10.79 3.96 10.39
N TYR A 195 11.70 3.02 10.63
CA TYR A 195 12.77 2.68 9.67
C TYR A 195 12.23 2.09 8.37
N LEU A 196 11.24 1.17 8.44
CA LEU A 196 10.61 0.58 7.27
C LEU A 196 9.99 1.65 6.36
N ARG A 197 9.25 2.62 6.93
CA ARG A 197 8.67 3.74 6.18
C ARG A 197 9.71 4.71 5.64
N GLY A 198 10.84 4.86 6.34
CA GLY A 198 12.00 5.59 5.85
C GLY A 198 12.79 4.87 4.76
N GLY A 199 12.38 3.66 4.35
CA GLY A 199 13.08 2.83 3.38
C GLY A 199 14.38 2.19 3.91
N ASN A 200 14.69 2.34 5.20
CA ASN A 200 15.91 1.80 5.80
C ASN A 200 15.66 0.39 6.35
N LEU A 201 15.54 -0.57 5.44
CA LEU A 201 15.19 -1.96 5.75
C LEU A 201 16.25 -2.66 6.61
N GLU A 202 17.53 -2.30 6.44
CA GLU A 202 18.64 -2.88 7.21
C GLU A 202 18.57 -2.52 8.69
N MET A 203 18.36 -1.23 9.01
CA MET A 203 18.21 -0.79 10.40
C MET A 203 16.95 -1.38 11.05
N ALA A 204 15.87 -1.54 10.27
CA ALA A 204 14.67 -2.23 10.75
C ALA A 204 14.95 -3.70 11.08
N LEU A 205 15.71 -4.41 10.24
CA LEU A 205 16.11 -5.78 10.46
C LEU A 205 17.04 -5.92 11.67
N GLU A 206 18.01 -5.03 11.84
CA GLU A 206 18.89 -5.01 13.01
C GLU A 206 18.09 -4.89 14.33
N LEU A 207 17.17 -3.94 14.39
CA LEU A 207 16.28 -3.80 15.56
C LEU A 207 15.39 -5.03 15.74
N PHE A 208 14.84 -5.57 14.66
CA PHE A 208 14.05 -6.79 14.72
C PHE A 208 14.85 -7.98 15.28
N ARG A 209 16.11 -8.15 14.90
CA ARG A 209 16.98 -9.24 15.37
C ARG A 209 17.37 -9.07 16.84
N SER A 210 17.47 -7.85 17.34
CA SER A 210 17.77 -7.58 18.75
C SER A 210 16.58 -7.73 19.71
N MET A 211 15.35 -7.88 19.21
CA MET A 211 14.18 -8.16 20.06
C MET A 211 14.27 -9.54 20.72
N GLU A 212 14.02 -9.60 22.03
CA GLU A 212 13.93 -10.86 22.78
C GLU A 212 12.66 -11.65 22.44
N THR A 213 11.53 -10.95 22.29
CA THR A 213 10.21 -11.53 22.00
C THR A 213 9.52 -10.73 20.89
N ARG A 214 8.89 -11.44 19.95
CA ARG A 214 8.20 -10.84 18.80
C ARG A 214 6.75 -11.29 18.79
N ASN A 215 5.85 -10.39 18.45
CA ASN A 215 4.43 -10.73 18.28
C ASN A 215 4.03 -10.68 16.81
N ILE A 216 2.77 -11.02 16.54
CA ILE A 216 2.21 -10.99 15.18
C ILE A 216 2.36 -9.63 14.50
N ILE A 217 2.27 -8.52 15.25
CA ILE A 217 2.44 -7.17 14.71
C ILE A 217 3.88 -6.98 14.23
N THR A 218 4.87 -7.38 15.04
CA THR A 218 6.29 -7.28 14.68
C THR A 218 6.59 -8.05 13.39
N TRP A 219 6.16 -9.31 13.31
CA TRP A 219 6.35 -10.15 12.11
C TRP A 219 5.65 -9.57 10.88
N ASN A 220 4.39 -9.15 11.03
CA ASN A 220 3.62 -8.54 9.93
C ASN A 220 4.26 -7.24 9.44
N SER A 221 4.76 -6.39 10.33
CA SER A 221 5.46 -5.16 9.97
C SER A 221 6.70 -5.48 9.14
N MET A 222 7.53 -6.44 9.56
CA MET A 222 8.73 -6.83 8.83
C MET A 222 8.41 -7.43 7.46
N ILE A 223 7.54 -8.44 7.39
CA ILE A 223 7.19 -9.09 6.12
C ILE A 223 6.57 -8.07 5.16
N THR A 224 5.62 -7.27 5.61
CA THR A 224 4.96 -6.24 4.77
C THR A 224 5.93 -5.16 4.34
N GLY A 225 6.80 -4.69 5.25
CA GLY A 225 7.79 -3.66 4.97
C GLY A 225 8.83 -4.10 3.94
N PHE A 226 9.30 -5.35 4.00
CA PHE A 226 10.22 -5.90 3.02
C PHE A 226 9.56 -6.09 1.65
N VAL A 227 8.29 -6.51 1.59
CA VAL A 227 7.51 -6.57 0.35
C VAL A 227 7.35 -5.19 -0.27
N GLN A 228 6.95 -4.18 0.52
CA GLN A 228 6.81 -2.79 0.07
C GLN A 228 8.16 -2.19 -0.37
N GLY A 229 9.26 -2.62 0.23
CA GLY A 229 10.62 -2.26 -0.15
C GLY A 229 11.17 -3.02 -1.37
N GLY A 230 10.37 -3.85 -2.04
CA GLY A 230 10.78 -4.62 -3.22
C GLY A 230 11.67 -5.83 -2.92
N ARG A 231 11.90 -6.17 -1.64
CA ARG A 231 12.76 -7.28 -1.22
C ARG A 231 11.94 -8.53 -0.91
N GLY A 232 11.21 -9.01 -1.93
CA GLY A 232 10.29 -10.14 -1.80
C GLY A 232 10.95 -11.43 -1.29
N LYS A 233 12.18 -11.74 -1.73
CA LYS A 233 12.89 -12.99 -1.34
C LYS A 233 13.09 -13.07 0.18
N GLU A 234 13.51 -11.97 0.78
CA GLU A 234 13.72 -11.88 2.22
C GLU A 234 12.41 -11.81 3.01
N ALA A 235 11.36 -11.24 2.43
CA ALA A 235 10.03 -11.34 3.03
C ALA A 235 9.55 -12.80 3.14
N LEU A 236 9.81 -13.63 2.11
CA LEU A 236 9.55 -15.07 2.18
C LEU A 236 10.44 -15.78 3.20
N GLN A 237 11.72 -15.38 3.31
CA GLN A 237 12.62 -15.90 4.34
C GLN A 237 12.12 -15.56 5.75
N LEU A 238 11.71 -14.32 6.01
CA LEU A 238 11.14 -13.90 7.29
C LEU A 238 9.85 -14.67 7.60
N PHE A 239 9.03 -14.96 6.60
CA PHE A 239 7.85 -15.81 6.78
C PHE A 239 8.23 -17.24 7.18
N HIS A 240 9.24 -17.83 6.55
CA HIS A 240 9.73 -19.16 6.92
C HIS A 240 10.31 -19.18 8.34
N GLU A 241 11.07 -18.15 8.71
CA GLU A 241 11.58 -17.97 10.07
C GLU A 241 10.45 -17.82 11.10
N MET A 242 9.39 -17.08 10.77
CA MET A 242 8.20 -16.96 11.62
C MET A 242 7.56 -18.33 11.90
N GLN A 243 7.49 -19.20 10.89
CA GLN A 243 6.91 -20.54 11.01
C GLN A 243 7.77 -21.50 11.85
N ASN A 244 9.10 -21.36 11.75
CA ASN A 244 10.05 -22.24 12.43
C ASN A 244 10.52 -21.72 13.79
N SER A 245 10.22 -20.46 14.15
CA SER A 245 10.63 -19.86 15.42
C SER A 245 10.01 -20.61 16.61
N SER A 246 10.83 -21.33 17.36
CA SER A 246 10.43 -22.01 18.59
C SER A 246 10.10 -21.04 19.73
N ASN A 247 10.66 -19.83 19.67
CA ASN A 247 10.64 -18.88 20.78
C ASN A 247 9.35 -18.04 20.80
N ASP A 248 8.86 -17.60 19.64
CA ASP A 248 7.75 -16.65 19.58
C ASP A 248 6.36 -17.34 19.50
N LYS A 249 6.30 -18.62 19.09
CA LYS A 249 5.05 -19.41 18.92
C LYS A 249 3.91 -18.64 18.21
N VAL A 250 4.25 -17.75 17.28
CA VAL A 250 3.28 -16.91 16.55
C VAL A 250 2.85 -17.64 15.29
N LYS A 251 1.54 -17.73 15.05
CA LYS A 251 0.98 -18.29 13.81
C LYS A 251 0.68 -17.17 12.80
N PRO A 252 0.88 -17.40 11.50
CA PRO A 252 0.46 -16.48 10.44
C PRO A 252 -1.02 -16.11 10.55
N ASP A 253 -1.33 -14.82 10.38
CA ASP A 253 -2.70 -14.31 10.28
C ASP A 253 -3.03 -13.85 8.85
N LYS A 254 -4.23 -13.28 8.66
CA LYS A 254 -4.69 -12.81 7.35
C LYS A 254 -3.74 -11.77 6.73
N ILE A 255 -3.16 -10.89 7.56
CA ILE A 255 -2.23 -9.85 7.10
C ILE A 255 -0.93 -10.50 6.67
N THR A 256 -0.40 -11.46 7.44
CA THR A 256 0.78 -12.23 7.05
C THR A 256 0.58 -12.86 5.67
N ILE A 257 -0.53 -13.58 5.48
CA ILE A 257 -0.78 -14.31 4.24
C ILE A 257 -0.95 -13.38 3.04
N ALA A 258 -1.67 -12.27 3.19
CA ALA A 258 -1.81 -11.29 2.11
C ALA A 258 -0.46 -10.70 1.68
N SER A 259 0.41 -10.36 2.64
CA SER A 259 1.75 -9.84 2.35
C SER A 259 2.65 -10.88 1.67
N VAL A 260 2.61 -12.14 2.10
CA VAL A 260 3.40 -13.22 1.47
C VAL A 260 2.88 -13.53 0.06
N LEU A 261 1.57 -13.54 -0.17
CA LEU A 261 1.01 -13.69 -1.53
C LEU A 261 1.45 -12.56 -2.46
N SER A 262 1.48 -11.32 -1.96
CA SER A 262 2.02 -10.17 -2.71
C SER A 262 3.51 -10.34 -3.04
N ALA A 263 4.30 -10.88 -2.10
CA ALA A 263 5.70 -11.24 -2.35
C ALA A 263 5.83 -12.29 -3.46
N CYS A 264 5.02 -13.35 -3.42
CA CYS A 264 5.00 -14.38 -4.46
C CYS A 264 4.60 -13.79 -5.83
N ALA A 265 3.60 -12.92 -5.86
CA ALA A 265 3.13 -12.26 -7.07
C ALA A 265 4.24 -11.39 -7.70
N TYR A 266 4.99 -10.66 -6.89
CA TYR A 266 6.11 -9.84 -7.32
C TYR A 266 7.28 -10.66 -7.86
N LEU A 267 7.59 -11.79 -7.21
CA LEU A 267 8.71 -12.66 -7.57
C LEU A 267 8.39 -13.67 -8.69
N GLY A 268 7.12 -13.81 -9.07
CA GLY A 268 6.69 -14.91 -9.92
C GLY A 268 6.76 -16.29 -9.23
N ALA A 269 6.77 -16.34 -7.89
CA ALA A 269 6.93 -17.56 -7.11
C ALA A 269 5.62 -18.37 -6.98
N ILE A 270 5.26 -19.04 -8.07
CA ILE A 270 4.03 -19.82 -8.21
C ILE A 270 3.90 -21.00 -7.25
N ASP A 271 4.98 -21.73 -6.94
CA ASP A 271 4.91 -22.92 -6.10
C ASP A 271 4.79 -22.56 -4.62
N HIS A 272 5.51 -21.53 -4.17
CA HIS A 272 5.22 -20.88 -2.89
C HIS A 272 3.76 -20.41 -2.83
N GLY A 273 3.26 -19.75 -3.87
CA GLY A 273 1.87 -19.29 -3.96
C GLY A 273 0.86 -20.44 -3.82
N LYS A 274 1.06 -21.55 -4.54
CA LYS A 274 0.24 -22.77 -4.41
C LYS A 274 0.33 -23.37 -3.01
N TRP A 275 1.52 -23.41 -2.41
CA TRP A 275 1.72 -23.92 -1.06
C TRP A 275 0.92 -23.10 -0.04
N ILE A 276 0.97 -21.77 -0.13
CA ILE A 276 0.22 -20.85 0.73
C ILE A 276 -1.29 -21.04 0.55
N HIS A 277 -1.75 -21.16 -0.69
CA HIS A 277 -3.15 -21.44 -0.98
C HIS A 277 -3.61 -22.77 -0.36
N GLY A 278 -2.78 -23.82 -0.44
CA GLY A 278 -3.02 -25.08 0.25
C GLY A 278 -2.93 -24.99 1.78
N TYR A 279 -2.07 -24.12 2.32
CA TYR A 279 -1.98 -23.83 3.74
C TYR A 279 -3.26 -23.13 4.25
N LEU A 280 -3.81 -22.17 3.51
CA LEU A 280 -5.06 -21.48 3.86
C LEU A 280 -6.22 -22.45 4.10
N ARG A 281 -6.37 -23.45 3.23
CA ARG A 281 -7.42 -24.49 3.36
C ARG A 281 -7.27 -25.34 4.62
N ARG A 282 -6.05 -25.49 5.15
CA ARG A 282 -5.73 -26.34 6.32
C ARG A 282 -5.62 -25.57 7.63
N SER A 283 -5.33 -24.27 7.57
CA SER A 283 -5.02 -23.45 8.76
C SER A 283 -6.26 -22.91 9.48
N GLY A 284 -7.44 -23.02 8.86
CA GLY A 284 -8.69 -22.45 9.39
C GLY A 284 -8.77 -20.92 9.27
N ILE A 285 -7.82 -20.29 8.57
CA ILE A 285 -7.87 -18.87 8.24
C ILE A 285 -8.97 -18.68 7.18
N GLU A 286 -9.96 -17.85 7.50
CA GLU A 286 -11.04 -17.52 6.59
C GLU A 286 -10.50 -16.81 5.33
N CYS A 287 -10.79 -17.39 4.15
CA CYS A 287 -10.51 -16.78 2.86
C CYS A 287 -11.59 -15.74 2.53
N ASP A 288 -11.41 -14.53 3.05
CA ASP A 288 -12.28 -13.39 2.75
C ASP A 288 -11.92 -12.74 1.39
N VAL A 289 -12.63 -11.66 1.04
CA VAL A 289 -12.43 -10.96 -0.23
C VAL A 289 -11.00 -10.43 -0.41
N VAL A 290 -10.30 -10.10 0.69
CA VAL A 290 -8.94 -9.57 0.66
C VAL A 290 -7.96 -10.68 0.28
N ILE A 291 -8.06 -11.84 0.95
CA ILE A 291 -7.21 -13.00 0.62
C ILE A 291 -7.53 -13.51 -0.79
N GLY A 292 -8.81 -13.60 -1.16
CA GLY A 292 -9.23 -14.02 -2.49
C GLY A 292 -8.65 -13.11 -3.58
N THR A 293 -8.71 -11.79 -3.40
CA THR A 293 -8.10 -10.83 -4.33
C THR A 293 -6.58 -10.98 -4.40
N ALA A 294 -5.90 -11.19 -3.27
CA ALA A 294 -4.45 -11.43 -3.25
C ALA A 294 -4.06 -12.72 -3.97
N LEU A 295 -4.88 -13.78 -3.88
CA LEU A 295 -4.67 -15.03 -4.62
C LEU A 295 -4.87 -14.83 -6.13
N VAL A 296 -5.90 -14.07 -6.54
CA VAL A 296 -6.12 -13.72 -7.96
C VAL A 296 -4.92 -12.96 -8.51
N ASP A 297 -4.43 -11.94 -7.81
CA ASP A 297 -3.25 -11.16 -8.22
C ASP A 297 -1.99 -12.02 -8.29
N MET A 298 -1.78 -12.90 -7.30
CA MET A 298 -0.64 -13.83 -7.26
C MET A 298 -0.66 -14.80 -8.44
N TYR A 299 -1.73 -15.56 -8.63
CA TYR A 299 -1.83 -16.49 -9.76
C TYR A 299 -1.73 -15.76 -11.10
N GLY A 300 -2.37 -14.59 -11.20
CA GLY A 300 -2.34 -13.76 -12.40
C GLY A 300 -0.93 -13.31 -12.76
N LYS A 301 -0.18 -12.72 -11.83
CA LYS A 301 1.20 -12.27 -12.09
C LYS A 301 2.18 -13.43 -12.29
N CYS A 302 1.92 -14.58 -11.69
CA CYS A 302 2.67 -15.81 -11.93
C CYS A 302 2.30 -16.52 -13.26
N GLY A 303 1.41 -15.96 -14.08
CA GLY A 303 1.05 -16.51 -15.39
C GLY A 303 0.01 -17.64 -15.38
N SER A 304 -0.54 -18.00 -14.22
CA SER A 304 -1.58 -19.03 -14.11
C SER A 304 -2.99 -18.42 -14.17
N VAL A 305 -3.36 -17.94 -15.35
CA VAL A 305 -4.61 -17.20 -15.59
C VAL A 305 -5.85 -18.05 -15.26
N GLU A 306 -5.82 -19.34 -15.60
CA GLU A 306 -6.94 -20.26 -15.33
C GLU A 306 -7.18 -20.37 -13.82
N ARG A 307 -6.11 -20.54 -13.03
CA ARG A 307 -6.20 -20.62 -11.56
C ARG A 307 -6.66 -19.31 -10.94
N ALA A 308 -6.20 -18.18 -11.46
CA ALA A 308 -6.67 -16.86 -11.02
C ALA A 308 -8.19 -16.73 -11.24
N TYR A 309 -8.69 -17.17 -12.39
CA TYR A 309 -10.11 -17.13 -12.71
C TYR A 309 -10.95 -18.13 -11.91
N GLU A 310 -10.43 -19.34 -11.63
CA GLU A 310 -11.04 -20.31 -10.71
C GLU A 310 -11.25 -19.70 -9.32
N VAL A 311 -10.19 -19.14 -8.73
CA VAL A 311 -10.26 -18.50 -7.42
C VAL A 311 -11.29 -17.36 -7.43
N PHE A 312 -11.24 -16.50 -8.46
CA PHE A 312 -12.20 -15.41 -8.62
C PHE A 312 -13.65 -15.91 -8.65
N LYS A 313 -13.92 -17.03 -9.35
CA LYS A 313 -15.26 -17.65 -9.40
C LYS A 313 -15.68 -18.25 -8.06
N GLU A 314 -14.77 -18.79 -7.28
CA GLU A 314 -15.06 -19.37 -5.96
C GLU A 314 -15.37 -18.30 -4.89
N MET A 315 -14.97 -17.04 -5.09
CA MET A 315 -15.21 -15.95 -4.13
C MET A 315 -16.73 -15.72 -3.90
N PRO A 316 -17.23 -15.84 -2.65
CA PRO A 316 -18.65 -15.62 -2.35
C PRO A 316 -19.10 -14.18 -2.53
N LYS A 317 -18.18 -13.23 -2.30
CA LYS A 317 -18.36 -11.80 -2.50
C LYS A 317 -17.14 -11.24 -3.22
N ARG A 318 -17.38 -10.39 -4.20
CA ARG A 318 -16.36 -9.76 -5.03
C ARG A 318 -16.56 -8.25 -4.94
N ASP A 319 -15.60 -7.57 -4.35
CA ASP A 319 -15.57 -6.11 -4.34
C ASP A 319 -14.89 -5.58 -5.60
N THR A 320 -14.85 -4.26 -5.74
CA THR A 320 -14.20 -3.60 -6.88
C THR A 320 -12.75 -4.07 -7.07
N LEU A 321 -12.01 -4.35 -5.99
CA LEU A 321 -10.62 -4.80 -6.08
C LEU A 321 -10.51 -6.18 -6.73
N ALA A 322 -11.35 -7.14 -6.32
CA ALA A 322 -11.39 -8.47 -6.93
C ALA A 322 -11.65 -8.43 -8.44
N TRP A 323 -12.65 -7.64 -8.87
CA TRP A 323 -12.96 -7.43 -10.29
C TRP A 323 -11.80 -6.77 -11.04
N THR A 324 -11.18 -5.74 -10.45
CA THR A 324 -10.03 -5.06 -11.07
C THR A 324 -8.82 -5.98 -11.24
N ALA A 325 -8.57 -6.88 -10.27
CA ALA A 325 -7.44 -7.80 -10.28
C ALA A 325 -7.57 -8.81 -11.43
N ILE A 326 -8.76 -9.40 -11.63
CA ILE A 326 -8.97 -10.36 -12.72
C ILE A 326 -8.98 -9.69 -14.10
N ILE A 327 -9.55 -8.48 -14.23
CA ILE A 327 -9.50 -7.70 -15.48
C ILE A 327 -8.05 -7.37 -15.84
N SER A 328 -7.26 -6.93 -14.87
CA SER A 328 -5.82 -6.65 -15.05
C SER A 328 -5.04 -7.90 -15.41
N THR A 329 -5.40 -9.05 -14.83
CA THR A 329 -4.79 -10.35 -15.16
C THR A 329 -5.04 -10.72 -16.62
N PHE A 330 -6.29 -10.62 -17.10
CA PHE A 330 -6.60 -10.86 -18.50
C PHE A 330 -5.88 -9.86 -19.44
N ALA A 331 -5.82 -8.59 -19.06
CA ALA A 331 -5.11 -7.56 -19.82
C ALA A 331 -3.60 -7.85 -19.95
N LEU A 332 -2.95 -8.25 -18.84
CA LEU A 332 -1.53 -8.56 -18.78
C LEU A 332 -1.14 -9.70 -19.72
N HIS A 333 -2.00 -10.71 -19.82
CA HIS A 333 -1.76 -11.91 -20.62
C HIS A 333 -2.39 -11.88 -22.02
N GLY A 334 -2.88 -10.72 -22.46
CA GLY A 334 -3.40 -10.53 -23.82
C GLY A 334 -4.83 -11.05 -24.06
N TYR A 335 -5.51 -11.58 -23.03
CA TYR A 335 -6.91 -12.02 -23.05
C TYR A 335 -7.88 -10.84 -23.03
N SER A 336 -7.75 -9.96 -24.02
CA SER A 336 -8.44 -8.67 -23.99
C SER A 336 -9.95 -8.81 -24.18
N LYS A 337 -10.42 -9.87 -24.85
CA LYS A 337 -11.87 -10.12 -24.96
C LYS A 337 -12.45 -10.46 -23.58
N GLU A 338 -11.81 -11.37 -22.87
CA GLU A 338 -12.17 -11.82 -21.53
C GLU A 338 -12.13 -10.67 -20.53
N ALA A 339 -11.16 -9.75 -20.65
CA ALA A 339 -11.11 -8.53 -19.84
C ALA A 339 -12.37 -7.66 -20.01
N PHE A 340 -12.82 -7.43 -21.24
CA PHE A 340 -14.03 -6.65 -21.52
C PHE A 340 -15.32 -7.39 -21.17
N ASP A 341 -15.37 -8.70 -21.35
CA ASP A 341 -16.54 -9.50 -20.96
C ASP A 341 -16.68 -9.52 -19.42
N THR A 342 -15.56 -9.63 -18.70
CA THR A 342 -15.52 -9.53 -17.23
C THR A 342 -15.93 -8.13 -16.74
N PHE A 343 -15.55 -7.06 -17.46
CA PHE A 343 -16.03 -5.71 -17.14
C PHE A 343 -17.54 -5.58 -17.29
N LYS A 344 -18.15 -6.16 -18.34
CA LYS A 344 -19.61 -6.16 -18.49
C LYS A 344 -20.30 -6.94 -17.37
N GLU A 345 -19.71 -8.05 -16.92
CA GLU A 345 -20.22 -8.80 -15.77
C GLU A 345 -20.17 -7.95 -14.49
N MET A 346 -19.07 -7.22 -14.27
CA MET A 346 -18.92 -6.26 -13.16
C MET A 346 -20.02 -5.19 -13.17
N GLU A 347 -20.33 -4.63 -14.34
CA GLU A 347 -21.43 -3.67 -14.53
C GLU A 347 -22.80 -4.31 -14.25
N ALA A 348 -23.02 -5.54 -14.73
CA ALA A 348 -24.28 -6.25 -14.55
C ALA A 348 -24.61 -6.53 -13.07
N VAL A 349 -23.59 -6.73 -12.23
CA VAL A 349 -23.74 -6.87 -10.78
C VAL A 349 -23.69 -5.54 -10.02
N LEU A 350 -23.71 -4.40 -10.73
CA LEU A 350 -23.73 -3.05 -10.18
C LEU A 350 -22.50 -2.69 -9.33
N VAL A 351 -21.37 -3.34 -9.56
CA VAL A 351 -20.10 -2.97 -8.92
C VAL A 351 -19.47 -1.85 -9.72
N LYS A 352 -19.27 -0.69 -9.09
CA LYS A 352 -18.73 0.48 -9.78
C LYS A 352 -17.24 0.28 -10.12
N PRO A 353 -16.85 0.47 -11.40
CA PRO A 353 -15.46 0.59 -11.82
C PRO A 353 -14.75 1.75 -11.12
N ASN A 354 -13.45 1.60 -10.92
CA ASN A 354 -12.57 2.64 -10.41
C ASN A 354 -11.47 2.97 -11.43
N HIS A 355 -10.58 3.90 -11.08
CA HIS A 355 -9.44 4.29 -11.92
C HIS A 355 -8.56 3.09 -12.32
N VAL A 356 -8.26 2.15 -11.41
CA VAL A 356 -7.49 0.94 -11.73
C VAL A 356 -8.20 0.04 -12.74
N THR A 357 -9.54 -0.03 -12.68
CA THR A 357 -10.33 -0.83 -13.64
C THR A 357 -10.10 -0.33 -15.07
N PHE A 358 -10.21 0.98 -15.27
CA PHE A 358 -10.01 1.60 -16.58
C PHE A 358 -8.57 1.53 -17.05
N LEU A 359 -7.59 1.65 -16.14
CA LEU A 359 -6.20 1.39 -16.48
C LEU A 359 -6.02 -0.04 -17.04
N GLY A 360 -6.55 -1.06 -16.37
CA GLY A 360 -6.50 -2.44 -16.86
C GLY A 360 -7.12 -2.63 -18.25
N LEU A 361 -8.28 -2.01 -18.52
CA LEU A 361 -8.93 -2.04 -19.84
C LEU A 361 -8.12 -1.31 -20.92
N LEU A 362 -7.50 -0.16 -20.59
CA LEU A 362 -6.64 0.57 -21.52
C LEU A 362 -5.37 -0.22 -21.84
N SER A 363 -4.77 -0.90 -20.85
CA SER A 363 -3.63 -1.80 -21.08
C SER A 363 -4.02 -2.98 -21.97
N ALA A 364 -5.21 -3.57 -21.78
CA ALA A 364 -5.72 -4.61 -22.68
C ALA A 364 -5.84 -4.09 -24.13
N CYS A 365 -6.34 -2.85 -24.29
CA CYS A 365 -6.41 -2.22 -25.61
C CYS A 365 -5.03 -1.98 -26.22
N ALA A 366 -4.02 -1.61 -25.42
CA ALA A 366 -2.65 -1.37 -25.88
C ALA A 366 -2.00 -2.66 -26.40
N HIS A 367 -2.19 -3.78 -25.70
CA HIS A 367 -1.66 -5.08 -26.11
C HIS A 367 -2.35 -5.64 -27.36
N SER A 368 -3.66 -5.41 -27.50
CA SER A 368 -4.45 -5.93 -28.63
C SER A 368 -4.64 -4.94 -29.78
N GLY A 369 -4.07 -3.73 -29.70
CA GLY A 369 -4.25 -2.69 -30.72
C GLY A 369 -5.69 -2.18 -30.89
N MET A 370 -6.55 -2.29 -29.87
CA MET A 370 -7.97 -1.94 -29.95
C MET A 370 -8.21 -0.44 -29.70
N VAL A 371 -7.87 0.41 -30.69
CA VAL A 371 -7.95 1.88 -30.57
C VAL A 371 -9.36 2.37 -30.22
N GLU A 372 -10.39 1.90 -30.91
CA GLU A 372 -11.77 2.38 -30.66
C GLU A 372 -12.27 2.03 -29.25
N LYS A 373 -11.92 0.84 -28.74
CA LYS A 373 -12.27 0.47 -27.36
C LYS A 373 -11.49 1.29 -26.34
N ALA A 374 -10.25 1.67 -26.63
CA ALA A 374 -9.47 2.55 -25.77
C ALA A 374 -10.12 3.93 -25.67
N ARG A 375 -10.49 4.54 -26.80
CA ARG A 375 -11.24 5.80 -26.84
C ARG A 375 -12.54 5.72 -26.06
N TRP A 376 -13.30 4.64 -26.27
CA TRP A 376 -14.53 4.39 -25.53
C TRP A 376 -14.27 4.31 -24.01
N CYS A 377 -13.28 3.54 -23.55
CA CYS A 377 -12.94 3.43 -22.13
C CYS A 377 -12.58 4.80 -21.53
N PHE A 378 -11.76 5.57 -22.24
CA PHE A 378 -11.27 6.87 -21.79
C PHE A 378 -12.38 7.92 -21.69
N ASP A 379 -13.37 7.87 -22.58
CA ASP A 379 -14.54 8.75 -22.49
C ASP A 379 -15.52 8.28 -21.39
N MET A 380 -15.76 6.97 -21.32
CA MET A 380 -16.66 6.34 -20.36
C MET A 380 -16.25 6.60 -18.91
N MET A 381 -14.96 6.50 -18.59
CA MET A 381 -14.45 6.74 -17.24
C MET A 381 -14.83 8.13 -16.75
N LYS A 382 -14.74 9.15 -17.62
CA LYS A 382 -15.04 10.54 -17.28
C LYS A 382 -16.53 10.84 -17.27
N ARG A 383 -17.24 10.50 -18.36
CA ARG A 383 -18.62 10.95 -18.58
C ARG A 383 -19.66 10.19 -17.78
N VAL A 384 -19.46 8.89 -17.57
CA VAL A 384 -20.47 8.03 -16.92
C VAL A 384 -20.08 7.69 -15.49
N TYR A 385 -18.80 7.40 -15.28
CA TYR A 385 -18.31 6.97 -13.97
C TYR A 385 -17.72 8.10 -13.12
N SER A 386 -17.55 9.30 -13.69
CA SER A 386 -16.95 10.47 -13.02
C SER A 386 -15.59 10.15 -12.39
N VAL A 387 -14.82 9.28 -13.04
CA VAL A 387 -13.44 8.93 -12.71
C VAL A 387 -12.54 9.82 -13.55
N GLU A 388 -11.86 10.76 -12.91
CA GLU A 388 -10.93 11.65 -13.60
C GLU A 388 -9.67 10.89 -14.06
N PRO A 389 -9.25 11.04 -15.34
CA PRO A 389 -8.03 10.43 -15.85
C PRO A 389 -6.78 10.90 -15.09
N GLN A 390 -6.03 9.94 -14.58
CA GLN A 390 -4.70 10.13 -14.00
C GLN A 390 -3.59 9.88 -15.03
N LEU A 391 -2.36 10.26 -14.69
CA LEU A 391 -1.17 10.19 -15.54
C LEU A 391 -0.97 8.84 -16.25
N HIS A 392 -1.22 7.73 -15.56
CA HIS A 392 -1.13 6.38 -16.14
C HIS A 392 -2.21 6.06 -17.19
N HIS A 393 -3.38 6.68 -17.13
CA HIS A 393 -4.41 6.53 -18.17
C HIS A 393 -3.97 7.26 -19.45
N TYR A 394 -3.42 8.46 -19.30
CA TYR A 394 -2.85 9.20 -20.42
C TYR A 394 -1.67 8.46 -21.04
N ALA A 395 -0.75 7.94 -20.23
CA ALA A 395 0.37 7.12 -20.72
C ALA A 395 -0.13 5.90 -21.51
N SER A 396 -1.16 5.22 -21.02
CA SER A 396 -1.76 4.06 -21.71
C SER A 396 -2.45 4.46 -23.01
N MET A 397 -3.17 5.58 -23.05
CA MET A 397 -3.78 6.10 -24.29
C MET A 397 -2.72 6.50 -25.31
N VAL A 398 -1.64 7.17 -24.87
CA VAL A 398 -0.50 7.51 -25.74
C VAL A 398 0.17 6.24 -26.27
N ASP A 399 0.31 5.18 -25.47
CA ASP A 399 0.81 3.88 -25.94
C ASP A 399 -0.08 3.29 -27.04
N VAL A 400 -1.41 3.21 -26.81
CA VAL A 400 -2.38 2.72 -27.80
C VAL A 400 -2.29 3.49 -29.12
N LEU A 401 -2.36 4.83 -29.06
CA LEU A 401 -2.40 5.68 -30.25
C LEU A 401 -1.06 5.70 -31.00
N SER A 402 0.05 5.75 -30.26
CA SER A 402 1.39 5.77 -30.86
C SER A 402 1.75 4.44 -31.52
N ARG A 403 1.34 3.29 -30.94
CA ARG A 403 1.43 1.96 -31.58
C ARG A 403 0.58 1.86 -32.83
N ALA A 404 -0.56 2.55 -32.89
CA ALA A 404 -1.40 2.65 -34.08
C ALA A 404 -0.89 3.65 -35.12
N GLY A 405 0.18 4.41 -34.82
CA GLY A 405 0.75 5.42 -35.72
C GLY A 405 -0.02 6.75 -35.76
N LEU A 406 -0.96 6.97 -34.84
CA LEU A 406 -1.83 8.15 -34.78
C LEU A 406 -1.15 9.32 -34.05
N PHE A 407 0.00 9.77 -34.55
CA PHE A 407 0.86 10.75 -33.86
C PHE A 407 0.25 12.15 -33.72
N GLU A 408 -0.61 12.58 -34.64
CA GLU A 408 -1.32 13.86 -34.51
C GLU A 408 -2.29 13.85 -33.31
N GLU A 409 -3.07 12.77 -33.18
CA GLU A 409 -4.00 12.57 -32.05
C GLU A 409 -3.24 12.46 -30.72
N VAL A 410 -2.06 11.81 -30.71
CA VAL A 410 -1.17 11.82 -29.53
C VAL A 410 -0.78 13.25 -29.16
N GLY A 411 -0.42 14.08 -30.14
CA GLY A 411 -0.06 15.48 -29.91
C GLY A 411 -1.22 16.29 -29.31
N GLU A 412 -2.44 16.08 -29.79
CA GLU A 412 -3.65 16.70 -29.22
C GLU A 412 -3.92 16.22 -27.79
N LEU A 413 -3.84 14.91 -27.55
CA LEU A 413 -4.06 14.31 -26.24
C LEU A 413 -3.08 14.87 -25.20
N VAL A 414 -1.79 14.91 -25.52
CA VAL A 414 -0.75 15.44 -24.64
C VAL A 414 -0.97 16.92 -24.31
N ARG A 415 -1.39 17.74 -25.30
CA ARG A 415 -1.72 19.15 -25.07
C ARG A 415 -2.97 19.33 -24.20
N SER A 416 -3.89 18.37 -24.22
CA SER A 416 -5.14 18.42 -23.44
C SER A 416 -4.96 17.95 -21.99
N MET A 417 -3.79 17.45 -21.60
CA MET A 417 -3.53 16.96 -20.25
C MET A 417 -3.65 18.08 -19.21
N PRO A 418 -4.35 17.86 -18.09
CA PRO A 418 -4.45 18.84 -17.01
C PRO A 418 -3.19 18.91 -16.13
N MET A 419 -2.18 18.09 -16.43
CA MET A 419 -0.91 18.01 -15.71
C MET A 419 0.26 17.83 -16.69
N GLU A 420 1.49 18.11 -16.24
CA GLU A 420 2.68 17.89 -17.05
C GLU A 420 2.89 16.38 -17.35
N PRO A 421 3.23 16.00 -18.60
CA PRO A 421 3.50 14.62 -18.94
C PRO A 421 4.82 14.14 -18.33
N ASP A 422 4.82 12.93 -17.77
CA ASP A 422 5.99 12.33 -17.13
C ASP A 422 6.79 11.41 -18.07
N VAL A 423 7.84 10.80 -17.51
CA VAL A 423 8.73 9.86 -18.19
C VAL A 423 7.95 8.70 -18.82
N PHE A 424 6.84 8.25 -18.22
CA PHE A 424 6.04 7.13 -18.75
C PHE A 424 5.24 7.53 -20.00
N VAL A 425 4.63 8.72 -20.01
CA VAL A 425 3.92 9.24 -21.20
C VAL A 425 4.88 9.41 -22.37
N TRP A 426 6.04 10.04 -22.13
CA TRP A 426 7.06 10.23 -23.16
C TRP A 426 7.71 8.91 -23.59
N GLY A 427 7.90 7.98 -22.66
CA GLY A 427 8.41 6.63 -22.93
C GLY A 427 7.49 5.82 -23.83
N ALA A 428 6.17 5.88 -23.59
CA ALA A 428 5.16 5.26 -24.46
C ALA A 428 5.23 5.81 -25.89
N LEU A 429 5.29 7.15 -26.03
CA LEU A 429 5.44 7.79 -27.34
C LEU A 429 6.74 7.39 -28.05
N LEU A 430 7.86 7.32 -27.33
CA LEU A 430 9.14 6.87 -27.88
C LEU A 430 9.06 5.41 -28.38
N GLY A 431 8.35 4.55 -27.65
CA GLY A 431 8.04 3.18 -28.06
C GLY A 431 7.27 3.13 -29.39
N GLY A 432 6.21 3.91 -29.54
CA GLY A 432 5.47 4.03 -30.81
C GLY A 432 6.30 4.59 -31.96
N CYS A 433 7.12 5.63 -31.71
CA CYS A 433 8.07 6.16 -32.69
C CYS A 433 9.07 5.10 -33.15
N LYS A 434 9.55 4.25 -32.24
CA LYS A 434 10.41 3.11 -32.58
C LYS A 434 9.70 2.11 -33.47
N ILE A 435 8.45 1.77 -33.19
CA ILE A 435 7.68 0.80 -33.98
C ILE A 435 7.56 1.28 -35.43
N HIS A 436 7.13 2.54 -35.60
CA HIS A 436 6.86 3.15 -36.91
C HIS A 436 8.08 3.79 -37.59
N GLY A 437 9.25 3.79 -36.94
CA GLY A 437 10.46 4.42 -37.48
C GLY A 437 10.36 5.94 -37.63
N ASN A 438 9.56 6.61 -36.79
CA ASN A 438 9.41 8.07 -36.81
C ASN A 438 10.65 8.74 -36.21
N LEU A 439 11.66 8.92 -37.05
CA LEU A 439 12.99 9.39 -36.67
C LEU A 439 12.99 10.77 -36.00
N VAL A 440 12.31 11.75 -36.60
CA VAL A 440 12.33 13.15 -36.14
C VAL A 440 11.69 13.28 -34.76
N LEU A 441 10.50 12.70 -34.59
CA LEU A 441 9.79 12.76 -33.31
C LEU A 441 10.49 11.90 -32.25
N GLY A 442 10.95 10.70 -32.62
CA GLY A 442 11.67 9.78 -31.73
C GLY A 442 12.97 10.38 -31.21
N GLU A 443 13.76 11.05 -32.06
CA GLU A 443 15.00 11.74 -31.67
C GLU A 443 14.72 12.86 -30.65
N ARG A 444 13.71 13.69 -30.91
CA ARG A 444 13.32 14.78 -30.00
C ARG A 444 12.87 14.27 -28.63
N VAL A 445 12.00 13.26 -28.61
CA VAL A 445 11.47 12.68 -27.37
C VAL A 445 12.58 11.97 -26.58
N ALA A 446 13.45 11.21 -27.25
CA ALA A 446 14.56 10.54 -26.59
C ALA A 446 15.56 11.53 -25.98
N GLN A 447 15.90 12.61 -26.67
CA GLN A 447 16.78 13.66 -26.14
C GLN A 447 16.17 14.36 -24.93
N TYR A 448 14.86 14.63 -24.95
CA TYR A 448 14.14 15.20 -23.81
C TYR A 448 14.18 14.26 -22.60
N LEU A 449 13.87 12.97 -22.79
CA LEU A 449 13.94 11.95 -21.73
C LEU A 449 15.35 11.78 -21.15
N ILE A 450 16.39 11.81 -22.00
CA ILE A 450 17.79 11.78 -21.58
C ILE A 450 18.16 13.02 -20.74
N GLY A 451 17.58 14.18 -21.06
CA GLY A 451 17.74 15.39 -20.26
C GLY A 451 17.12 15.29 -18.88
N LEU A 452 15.94 14.67 -18.77
CA LEU A 452 15.22 14.47 -17.50
C LEU A 452 15.87 13.40 -16.62
N GLU A 453 16.19 12.24 -17.21
CA GLU A 453 16.79 11.11 -16.51
C GLU A 453 18.07 10.65 -17.20
N PRO A 454 19.21 11.34 -16.98
CA PRO A 454 20.46 11.03 -17.65
C PRO A 454 21.02 9.64 -17.37
N ARG A 455 20.54 8.96 -16.32
CA ARG A 455 20.95 7.59 -15.95
C ARG A 455 20.04 6.52 -16.52
N ASN A 456 18.86 6.88 -17.02
CA ASN A 456 17.91 5.90 -17.55
C ASN A 456 18.38 5.37 -18.91
N HIS A 457 18.91 4.15 -18.91
CA HIS A 457 19.48 3.50 -20.10
C HIS A 457 18.43 3.23 -21.20
N ALA A 458 17.14 3.10 -20.88
CA ALA A 458 16.10 2.73 -21.84
C ALA A 458 15.94 3.76 -22.97
N SER A 459 16.03 5.05 -22.64
CA SER A 459 15.92 6.16 -23.60
C SER A 459 17.06 6.13 -24.63
N TYR A 460 18.27 5.82 -24.19
CA TYR A 460 19.44 5.70 -25.07
C TYR A 460 19.35 4.50 -26.01
N ILE A 461 18.90 3.34 -25.48
CA ILE A 461 18.76 2.11 -26.28
C ILE A 461 17.68 2.30 -27.35
N ASN A 462 16.50 2.82 -26.98
CA ASN A 462 15.43 3.08 -27.94
C ASN A 462 15.87 4.06 -29.04
N LEU A 463 16.66 5.09 -28.71
CA LEU A 463 17.22 6.01 -29.70
C LEU A 463 18.22 5.31 -30.65
N CYS A 464 19.08 4.43 -30.13
CA CYS A 464 19.99 3.63 -30.95
C CYS A 464 19.22 2.72 -31.92
N GLU A 465 18.13 2.09 -31.45
CA GLU A 465 17.27 1.24 -32.28
C GLU A 465 16.57 2.04 -33.38
N ILE A 466 16.08 3.24 -33.07
CA ILE A 466 15.49 4.16 -34.05
C ILE A 466 16.52 4.55 -35.12
N TYR A 467 17.74 4.94 -34.72
CA TYR A 467 18.81 5.26 -35.67
C TYR A 467 19.21 4.05 -36.52
N ALA A 468 19.30 2.86 -35.92
CA ALA A 468 19.61 1.63 -36.66
C ALA A 468 18.54 1.30 -37.71
N LYS A 469 17.25 1.39 -37.35
CA LYS A 469 16.13 1.22 -38.30
C LYS A 469 16.18 2.24 -39.44
N ALA A 470 16.64 3.46 -39.18
CA ALA A 470 16.80 4.52 -40.17
C ALA A 470 18.13 4.43 -40.96
N GLY A 471 18.97 3.42 -40.72
CA GLY A 471 20.29 3.27 -41.36
C GLY A 471 21.38 4.25 -40.87
N ARG A 472 21.10 5.04 -39.83
CA ARG A 472 22.02 6.04 -39.24
C ARG A 472 22.97 5.40 -38.22
N PHE A 473 23.76 4.40 -38.65
CA PHE A 473 24.60 3.59 -37.75
C PHE A 473 25.68 4.39 -37.01
N ASP A 474 26.22 5.45 -37.62
CA ASP A 474 27.24 6.28 -36.96
C ASP A 474 26.66 7.08 -35.81
N ASP A 475 25.39 7.48 -35.90
CA ASP A 475 24.69 8.19 -34.83
C ASP A 475 24.39 7.24 -33.66
N ALA A 476 23.99 6.00 -33.96
CA ALA A 476 23.86 4.94 -32.96
C ALA A 476 25.20 4.64 -32.25
N LYS A 477 26.32 4.62 -32.98
CA LYS A 477 27.66 4.47 -32.38
C LYS A 477 27.99 5.63 -31.44
N ARG A 478 27.67 6.88 -31.83
CA ARG A 478 27.89 8.06 -30.96
C ARG A 478 27.08 7.99 -29.67
N ILE A 479 25.80 7.58 -29.74
CA ILE A 479 24.97 7.41 -28.54
C ILE A 479 25.52 6.29 -27.64
N ARG A 480 25.96 5.16 -28.20
CA ARG A 480 26.61 4.08 -27.42
C ARG A 480 27.92 4.53 -26.77
N ALA A 481 28.72 5.36 -27.45
CA ALA A 481 29.92 5.96 -26.87
C ALA A 481 29.57 6.89 -25.70
N LEU A 482 28.53 7.71 -25.86
CA LEU A 482 28.03 8.60 -24.81
C LEU A 482 27.53 7.82 -23.58
N MET A 483 26.86 6.68 -23.77
CA MET A 483 26.48 5.79 -22.67
C MET A 483 27.71 5.28 -21.91
N LYS A 484 28.75 4.84 -22.63
CA LYS A 484 30.00 4.37 -22.01
C LYS A 484 30.74 5.47 -21.26
N GLU A 485 30.83 6.67 -21.84
CA GLU A 485 31.46 7.85 -21.23
C GLU A 485 30.79 8.24 -19.91
N ARG A 486 29.45 8.22 -19.89
CA ARG A 486 28.66 8.56 -18.70
C ARG A 486 28.60 7.42 -17.66
N GLY A 487 29.27 6.29 -17.92
CA GLY A 487 29.19 5.11 -17.07
C GLY A 487 27.78 4.52 -17.00
N ILE A 488 26.91 4.84 -17.97
CA ILE A 488 25.54 4.31 -18.05
C ILE A 488 25.65 2.87 -18.49
N ARG A 489 25.60 1.99 -17.50
CA ARG A 489 25.42 0.57 -17.71
C ARG A 489 23.92 0.28 -17.69
N LYS A 490 23.53 -0.89 -18.19
CA LYS A 490 22.19 -1.40 -17.92
C LYS A 490 22.15 -1.67 -16.41
N GLU A 491 21.71 -0.67 -15.61
CA GLU A 491 21.80 -0.69 -14.14
C GLU A 491 21.11 -1.91 -13.52
N VAL A 492 20.21 -2.55 -14.27
CA VAL A 492 19.70 -3.89 -14.03
C VAL A 492 19.76 -4.65 -15.35
N ALA A 493 20.67 -5.62 -15.47
CA ALA A 493 20.55 -6.62 -16.50
C ALA A 493 19.14 -7.22 -16.40
N GLY A 494 18.29 -7.00 -17.41
CA GLY A 494 16.89 -7.43 -17.36
C GLY A 494 16.80 -8.86 -16.84
N CYS A 495 16.26 -9.01 -15.64
CA CYS A 495 16.30 -10.27 -14.93
C CYS A 495 14.93 -10.93 -14.99
N SER A 496 14.92 -12.24 -15.25
CA SER A 496 13.74 -13.06 -15.10
C SER A 496 13.89 -13.83 -13.81
N LEU A 497 12.90 -13.70 -12.93
CA LEU A 497 12.80 -14.52 -11.73
C LEU A 497 11.96 -15.74 -12.09
N ILE A 498 12.55 -16.93 -11.96
CA ILE A 498 11.86 -18.20 -12.21
C ILE A 498 11.99 -19.04 -10.96
N GLU A 499 10.89 -19.60 -10.52
CA GLU A 499 10.90 -20.58 -9.45
C GLU A 499 11.13 -21.99 -10.03
N VAL A 500 12.17 -22.66 -9.54
CA VAL A 500 12.48 -24.06 -9.86
C VAL A 500 12.59 -24.82 -8.54
N ASP A 501 11.78 -25.86 -8.36
CA ASP A 501 11.76 -26.72 -7.15
C ASP A 501 11.62 -25.94 -5.83
N GLY A 502 10.84 -24.86 -5.82
CA GLY A 502 10.65 -24.03 -4.63
C GLY A 502 11.81 -23.06 -4.35
N LEU A 503 12.73 -22.86 -5.30
CA LEU A 503 13.80 -21.86 -5.21
C LEU A 503 13.57 -20.77 -6.27
N VAL A 504 13.46 -19.51 -5.84
CA VAL A 504 13.35 -18.35 -6.75
C VAL A 504 14.74 -18.01 -7.28
N LEU A 505 15.03 -18.50 -8.48
CA LEU A 505 16.26 -18.25 -9.22
C LEU A 505 16.16 -16.95 -10.01
N GLU A 506 17.28 -16.25 -10.07
CA GLU A 506 17.41 -15.01 -10.84
C GLU A 506 18.27 -15.26 -12.05
N PHE A 507 17.68 -15.08 -13.23
CA PHE A 507 18.36 -15.15 -14.51
C PHE A 507 18.63 -13.74 -14.97
N SER A 508 19.89 -13.34 -15.05
CA SER A 508 20.30 -12.03 -15.53
C SER A 508 21.18 -12.16 -16.78
N VAL A 509 21.28 -11.07 -17.54
CA VAL A 509 22.19 -10.97 -18.69
C VAL A 509 23.67 -11.12 -18.28
N GLU A 510 24.01 -10.90 -17.00
CA GLU A 510 25.39 -10.92 -16.48
C GLU A 510 25.81 -12.27 -15.85
N GLY A 511 24.91 -13.24 -15.70
CA GLY A 511 25.25 -14.53 -15.13
C GLY A 511 24.05 -15.38 -14.67
N TRP A 512 24.26 -16.69 -14.65
CA TRP A 512 23.24 -17.71 -14.38
C TRP A 512 23.61 -18.48 -13.09
N PRO A 513 22.62 -18.98 -12.32
CA PRO A 513 22.87 -19.97 -11.28
C PRO A 513 23.41 -21.26 -11.91
N VAL A 514 24.66 -21.61 -11.59
CA VAL A 514 25.45 -22.71 -12.18
C VAL A 514 24.70 -24.08 -12.30
N PRO A 515 23.78 -24.49 -11.41
CA PRO A 515 23.18 -25.84 -11.51
C PRO A 515 22.22 -26.06 -12.69
N VAL A 516 21.65 -25.01 -13.30
CA VAL A 516 20.59 -25.12 -14.33
C VAL A 516 21.10 -24.78 -15.75
N THR A 517 22.39 -24.47 -15.86
CA THR A 517 23.00 -23.90 -17.08
C THR A 517 23.07 -24.91 -18.22
N ASP A 518 23.50 -26.14 -17.93
CA ASP A 518 23.82 -27.12 -18.99
C ASP A 518 22.56 -27.69 -19.65
N GLU A 519 21.51 -28.00 -18.89
CA GLU A 519 20.24 -28.49 -19.44
C GLU A 519 19.52 -27.42 -20.28
N ILE A 520 19.47 -26.18 -19.79
CA ILE A 520 18.84 -25.07 -20.53
C ILE A 520 19.60 -24.80 -21.83
N VAL A 521 20.94 -24.76 -21.80
CA VAL A 521 21.75 -24.57 -23.02
C VAL A 521 21.52 -25.71 -24.02
N LEU A 522 21.39 -26.95 -23.55
CA LEU A 522 21.14 -28.12 -24.41
C LEU A 522 19.76 -28.04 -25.09
N VAL A 523 18.72 -27.65 -24.34
CA VAL A 523 17.36 -27.45 -24.86
C VAL A 523 17.28 -26.25 -25.82
N LEU A 524 17.92 -25.12 -25.50
CA LEU A 524 17.97 -23.95 -26.38
C LEU A 524 18.69 -24.27 -27.69
N ASN A 525 19.77 -25.06 -27.64
CA ASN A 525 20.47 -25.52 -28.84
C ASN A 525 19.60 -26.47 -29.68
N LEU A 526 18.80 -27.34 -29.05
CA LEU A 526 17.82 -28.18 -29.75
C LEU A 526 16.78 -27.32 -30.48
N PHE A 527 16.16 -26.34 -29.82
CA PHE A 527 15.21 -25.42 -30.46
C PHE A 527 15.84 -24.60 -31.58
N ASN A 528 17.06 -24.12 -31.39
CA ASN A 528 17.75 -23.33 -32.42
C ASN A 528 18.10 -24.19 -33.65
N ASN A 529 18.35 -25.48 -33.46
CA ASN A 529 18.57 -26.43 -34.56
C ASN A 529 17.26 -26.77 -35.30
N GLU A 530 16.13 -26.85 -34.58
CA GLU A 530 14.81 -26.99 -35.21
C GLU A 530 14.42 -25.74 -36.01
N ILE A 531 14.61 -24.54 -35.44
CA ILE A 531 14.32 -23.26 -36.10
C ILE A 531 15.21 -23.03 -37.34
N LYS A 532 16.45 -23.55 -37.34
CA LYS A 532 17.34 -23.51 -38.52
C LYS A 532 17.03 -24.58 -39.57
N GLY A 533 16.32 -25.66 -39.19
CA GLY A 533 15.89 -26.72 -40.10
C GLY A 533 14.70 -26.33 -40.98
N GLU A 534 13.88 -25.37 -40.54
CA GLU A 534 12.81 -24.78 -41.34
C GLU A 534 13.30 -23.48 -41.98
N GLY A 535 13.40 -23.44 -43.31
CA GLY A 535 14.00 -22.34 -44.08
C GLY A 535 13.43 -20.94 -43.77
N THR A 536 14.20 -20.18 -42.98
CA THR A 536 14.29 -18.71 -42.80
C THR A 536 13.15 -17.78 -43.29
N MET A 537 12.70 -16.92 -42.36
CA MET A 537 12.65 -15.48 -42.61
C MET A 537 13.32 -14.68 -41.46
N HIS A 538 14.20 -13.76 -41.84
CA HIS A 538 15.03 -12.89 -41.01
C HIS A 538 14.26 -12.15 -39.89
N TYR A 539 14.38 -12.59 -38.63
CA TYR A 539 14.02 -11.75 -37.48
C TYR A 539 14.74 -12.12 -36.16
N CYS A 540 15.97 -12.66 -36.16
CA CYS A 540 16.64 -13.03 -34.89
C CYS A 540 18.17 -12.89 -34.88
N ASN A 541 18.75 -11.87 -35.53
CA ASN A 541 20.20 -11.59 -35.39
C ASN A 541 20.55 -10.57 -34.28
N GLY A 542 19.59 -10.15 -33.46
CA GLY A 542 19.79 -9.11 -32.43
C GLY A 542 20.17 -9.62 -31.04
N ILE A 543 20.01 -10.91 -30.72
CA ILE A 543 20.05 -11.41 -29.33
C ILE A 543 21.34 -12.20 -29.02
N LEU A 544 22.08 -12.68 -30.03
CA LEU A 544 23.25 -13.57 -29.81
C LEU A 544 24.62 -12.86 -29.77
N LEU A 545 24.72 -11.58 -30.14
CA LEU A 545 26.02 -10.88 -30.14
C LEU A 545 26.49 -10.40 -28.74
N ASP A 546 25.66 -10.54 -27.71
CA ASP A 546 26.03 -10.18 -26.32
C ASP A 546 26.48 -11.39 -25.48
N SER A 547 26.59 -12.60 -26.08
CA SER A 547 27.00 -13.82 -25.36
C SER A 547 28.43 -14.30 -25.62
N GLU A 548 29.18 -13.61 -26.48
CA GLU A 548 30.62 -13.83 -26.65
C GLU A 548 31.40 -12.56 -26.28
N LYS A 549 31.53 -12.31 -24.97
CA LYS A 549 32.73 -11.75 -24.32
C LYS A 549 32.63 -11.67 -22.81
#